data_AF-W7YQI1-F1
#
_entry.id   AF-W7YQI1-F1
#
_cell.length_a   1.000
_cell.length_b   1.000
_cell.length_c   1.000
_cell.angle_alpha   90.00
_cell.angle_beta   90.00
_cell.angle_gamma   90.00
#
_symmetry.space_group_name_H-M   'P 1'
#
loop_
_entity.id
_entity.type
_entity.pdbx_description
1 polymer ?
#
loop_
_entity_poly.entity_id
_entity_poly.type
_entity_poly.pdbx_seq_one_letter_code
_entity_poly.pdbx_strand_id
1 'polypeptide(L)'
;MQIQKDDVRKSIMEVARKEFLKNGFKNTSMRTIAKEADVVLSNIYNYYKNKDEIFCEVLSSVLLALDKLMEEHNSSEYLSIDIFTSDEYMRNQIDMFVELINNYKEDFNLLIFKSSGSSLENFRNEFIDKHTQTGIEYIALMKQKYPEINGDVSVFFIHTMSSWWMSIIAELVMHDLSPEALEKFIREYMEFGTAGWKKIMRVR
;
A
#
# COMPACT_ATOMS: atom_id res chain seq x y z
N MET A 1 -15.36 -4.95 33.05
CA MET A 1 -14.01 -5.50 32.83
C MET A 1 -13.61 -5.48 31.34
N GLN A 2 -14.53 -5.73 30.39
CA GLN A 2 -14.27 -5.61 28.95
C GLN A 2 -13.83 -4.19 28.54
N ILE A 3 -14.55 -3.15 28.99
CA ILE A 3 -14.29 -1.73 28.67
C ILE A 3 -12.86 -1.31 29.07
N GLN A 4 -12.41 -1.63 30.29
CA GLN A 4 -11.04 -1.32 30.73
C GLN A 4 -9.96 -2.05 29.92
N LYS A 5 -10.23 -3.28 29.44
CA LYS A 5 -9.29 -4.00 28.57
C LYS A 5 -9.17 -3.33 27.20
N ASP A 6 -10.29 -2.89 26.65
CA ASP A 6 -10.32 -2.21 25.35
C ASP A 6 -9.64 -0.83 25.41
N ASP A 7 -9.84 -0.09 26.51
CA ASP A 7 -9.16 1.20 26.75
C ASP A 7 -7.64 1.03 26.86
N VAL A 8 -7.18 0.00 27.57
CA VAL A 8 -5.74 -0.30 27.70
C VAL A 8 -5.16 -0.72 26.35
N ARG A 9 -5.84 -1.57 25.60
CA ARG A 9 -5.40 -1.98 24.25
C ARG A 9 -5.26 -0.77 23.34
N LYS A 10 -6.24 0.13 23.35
CA LYS A 10 -6.21 1.36 22.55
C LYS A 10 -5.03 2.26 22.94
N SER A 11 -4.77 2.44 24.24
CA SER A 11 -3.59 3.18 24.73
C SER A 11 -2.28 2.57 24.22
N ILE A 12 -2.12 1.25 24.32
CA ILE A 12 -0.95 0.52 23.80
C ILE A 12 -0.78 0.79 22.29
N MET A 13 -1.87 0.72 21.52
CA MET A 13 -1.83 0.92 20.07
C MET A 13 -1.44 2.34 19.66
N GLU A 14 -2.03 3.35 20.30
CA GLU A 14 -1.72 4.76 20.02
C GLU A 14 -0.26 5.09 20.34
N VAL A 15 0.25 4.59 21.47
CA VAL A 15 1.64 4.78 21.88
C VAL A 15 2.60 4.01 20.98
N ALA A 16 2.29 2.75 20.66
CA ALA A 16 3.11 1.93 19.76
C ALA A 16 3.25 2.59 18.39
N ARG A 17 2.14 3.08 17.80
CA ARG A 17 2.15 3.82 16.54
C ARG A 17 3.09 5.02 16.58
N LYS A 18 2.99 5.86 17.62
CA LYS A 18 3.89 7.03 17.80
C LYS A 18 5.35 6.62 17.91
N GLU A 19 5.65 5.58 18.71
CA GLU A 19 7.00 5.08 18.89
C GLU A 19 7.58 4.49 17.60
N PHE A 20 6.79 3.72 16.84
CA PHE A 20 7.22 3.19 15.54
C PHE A 20 7.45 4.30 14.52
N LEU A 21 6.60 5.33 14.45
CA LEU A 21 6.79 6.45 13.52
C LEU A 21 8.09 7.20 13.81
N LYS A 22 8.37 7.43 15.10
CA LYS A 22 9.55 8.14 15.56
C LYS A 22 10.84 7.34 15.42
N ASN A 23 10.86 6.11 15.94
CA ASN A 23 12.09 5.34 16.15
C ASN A 23 12.24 4.17 15.17
N GLY A 24 11.16 3.78 14.49
CA GLY A 24 11.07 2.57 13.68
C GLY A 24 10.97 1.28 14.49
N PHE A 25 10.55 0.19 13.83
CA PHE A 25 10.33 -1.09 14.48
C PHE A 25 11.57 -1.55 15.26
N LYS A 26 12.74 -1.56 14.62
CA LYS A 26 14.00 -2.05 15.19
C LYS A 26 14.35 -1.40 16.53
N ASN A 27 14.18 -0.08 16.65
CA ASN A 27 14.61 0.69 17.81
C ASN A 27 13.52 0.85 18.88
N THR A 28 12.28 0.47 18.59
CA THR A 28 11.20 0.45 19.58
C THR A 28 11.26 -0.85 20.40
N SER A 29 10.98 -0.77 21.71
CA SER A 29 10.94 -1.95 22.59
C SER A 29 9.59 -2.08 23.29
N MET A 30 9.21 -3.32 23.66
CA MET A 30 7.99 -3.58 24.45
C MET A 30 8.00 -2.79 25.77
N ARG A 31 9.18 -2.61 26.38
CA ARG A 31 9.34 -1.85 27.62
C ARG A 31 9.11 -0.35 27.40
N THR A 32 9.55 0.18 26.27
CA THR A 32 9.29 1.58 25.89
C THR A 32 7.80 1.80 25.70
N ILE A 33 7.12 0.93 24.93
CA ILE A 33 5.68 1.03 24.70
C ILE A 33 4.91 0.94 26.04
N ALA A 34 5.27 -0.01 26.91
CA ALA A 34 4.64 -0.16 28.23
C ALA A 34 4.77 1.11 29.08
N LYS A 35 5.98 1.66 29.15
CA LYS A 35 6.28 2.87 29.92
C LYS A 35 5.48 4.07 29.42
N GLU A 36 5.47 4.30 28.11
CA GLU A 36 4.80 5.45 27.51
C GLU A 36 3.27 5.32 27.49
N ALA A 37 2.74 4.09 27.53
CA ALA A 37 1.30 3.81 27.67
C ALA A 37 0.83 3.75 29.14
N ASP A 38 1.71 4.05 30.10
CA ASP A 38 1.46 3.98 31.55
C ASP A 38 0.91 2.62 32.01
N VAL A 39 1.49 1.54 31.47
CA VAL A 39 1.17 0.16 31.85
C VAL A 39 2.41 -0.61 32.29
N VAL A 40 2.22 -1.57 33.20
CA VAL A 40 3.29 -2.49 33.57
C VAL A 40 3.59 -3.41 32.37
N LEU A 41 4.87 -3.70 32.11
CA LEU A 41 5.30 -4.55 31.00
C LEU A 41 4.61 -5.93 30.99
N SER A 42 4.41 -6.54 32.15
CA SER A 42 3.67 -7.82 32.25
C SER A 42 2.23 -7.71 31.75
N ASN A 43 1.60 -6.54 31.88
CA ASN A 43 0.24 -6.32 31.40
C ASN A 43 0.18 -6.26 29.86
N ILE A 44 1.20 -5.70 29.18
CA ILE A 44 1.25 -5.72 27.71
C ILE A 44 1.21 -7.15 27.17
N TYR A 45 1.92 -8.08 27.82
CA TYR A 45 1.97 -9.48 27.38
C TYR A 45 0.63 -10.23 27.52
N ASN A 46 -0.36 -9.65 28.21
CA ASN A 46 -1.73 -10.17 28.21
C ASN A 46 -2.49 -9.86 26.91
N TYR A 47 -2.00 -8.89 26.11
CA TYR A 47 -2.61 -8.47 24.85
C TYR A 47 -1.79 -8.90 23.64
N TYR A 48 -0.46 -8.82 23.74
CA TYR A 48 0.45 -9.08 22.62
C TYR A 48 1.63 -9.93 23.06
N LYS A 49 1.91 -11.02 22.33
CA LYS A 49 3.02 -11.92 22.64
C LYS A 49 4.37 -11.27 22.40
N ASN A 50 4.44 -10.38 21.43
CA ASN A 50 5.68 -9.71 21.02
C ASN A 50 5.38 -8.37 20.32
N LYS A 51 6.46 -7.64 20.01
CA LYS A 51 6.40 -6.35 19.32
C LYS A 51 5.89 -6.45 17.89
N ASP A 52 6.08 -7.60 17.25
CA ASP A 52 5.68 -7.86 15.87
C ASP A 52 4.15 -7.91 15.73
N GLU A 53 3.46 -8.60 16.65
CA GLU A 53 1.98 -8.61 16.71
C GLU A 53 1.42 -7.18 16.82
N ILE A 54 2.04 -6.32 17.64
CA ILE A 54 1.64 -4.90 17.77
C ILE A 54 1.88 -4.15 16.45
N PHE A 55 3.03 -4.34 15.82
CA PHE A 55 3.38 -3.67 14.57
C PHE A 55 2.43 -4.04 13.42
N CYS A 56 2.10 -5.33 13.30
CA CYS A 56 1.12 -5.81 12.33
C CYS A 56 -0.28 -5.27 12.64
N GLU A 57 -0.68 -5.16 13.91
CA GLU A 57 -1.97 -4.56 14.26
C GLU A 57 -2.01 -3.06 13.92
N VAL A 58 -0.90 -2.33 14.13
CA VAL A 58 -0.78 -0.90 13.76
C VAL A 58 -1.01 -0.74 12.26
N LEU A 59 -0.48 -1.65 11.45
CA LEU A 59 -0.52 -1.60 9.99
C LEU A 59 -1.70 -2.37 9.37
N SER A 60 -2.56 -2.98 10.19
CA SER A 60 -3.64 -3.86 9.72
C SER A 60 -4.55 -3.20 8.69
N SER A 61 -4.84 -1.90 8.86
CA SER A 61 -5.74 -1.16 7.97
C SER A 61 -5.14 -0.94 6.58
N VAL A 62 -3.85 -0.59 6.48
CA VAL A 62 -3.18 -0.44 5.18
C VAL A 62 -2.99 -1.79 4.49
N LEU A 63 -2.65 -2.84 5.26
CA LEU A 63 -2.42 -4.18 4.71
C LEU A 63 -3.71 -4.74 4.09
N LEU A 64 -4.84 -4.60 4.80
CA LEU A 64 -6.15 -5.00 4.28
C LEU A 64 -6.57 -4.17 3.05
N ALA A 65 -6.31 -2.87 3.05
CA ALA A 65 -6.60 -2.01 1.90
C ALA A 65 -5.79 -2.42 0.66
N LEU A 66 -4.50 -2.72 0.84
CA LEU A 66 -3.63 -3.20 -0.24
C LEU A 66 -4.04 -4.57 -0.75
N ASP A 67 -4.37 -5.51 0.14
CA ASP A 67 -4.85 -6.83 -0.27
C ASP A 67 -6.14 -6.71 -1.08
N LYS A 68 -7.10 -5.89 -0.62
CA LYS A 68 -8.34 -5.62 -1.35
C LYS A 68 -8.08 -5.02 -2.73
N LEU A 69 -7.21 -4.01 -2.83
CA LEU A 69 -6.85 -3.40 -4.12
C LEU A 69 -6.23 -4.43 -5.08
N MET A 70 -5.39 -5.34 -4.58
CA MET A 70 -4.79 -6.39 -5.41
C MET A 70 -5.80 -7.46 -5.85
N GLU A 71 -6.73 -7.83 -4.99
CA GLU A 71 -7.80 -8.80 -5.30
C GLU A 71 -8.80 -8.23 -6.30
N GLU A 72 -9.16 -6.95 -6.17
CA GLU A 72 -10.13 -6.29 -7.04
C GLU A 72 -9.53 -5.91 -8.40
N HIS A 73 -8.21 -5.71 -8.51
CA HIS A 73 -7.54 -5.26 -9.75
C HIS A 73 -7.93 -6.06 -11.00
N ASN A 74 -8.06 -7.38 -10.89
CA ASN A 74 -8.40 -8.27 -12.01
C ASN A 74 -9.89 -8.67 -12.03
N SER A 75 -10.74 -8.03 -11.22
CA SER A 75 -12.18 -8.30 -11.22
C SER A 75 -12.82 -7.91 -12.55
N SER A 76 -14.00 -8.46 -12.86
CA SER A 76 -14.69 -8.17 -14.11
C SER A 76 -15.04 -6.69 -14.29
N GLU A 77 -15.14 -5.94 -13.20
CA GLU A 77 -15.40 -4.50 -13.18
C GLU A 77 -14.17 -3.70 -13.65
N TYR A 78 -12.97 -4.09 -13.24
CA TYR A 78 -11.73 -3.38 -13.56
C TYR A 78 -11.00 -3.94 -14.79
N LEU A 79 -11.38 -5.12 -15.27
CA LEU A 79 -10.87 -5.70 -16.51
C LEU A 79 -11.51 -5.03 -17.75
N SER A 80 -11.25 -3.75 -17.98
CA SER A 80 -11.75 -3.01 -19.15
C SER A 80 -10.68 -2.12 -19.77
N ILE A 81 -10.93 -1.67 -21.00
CA ILE A 81 -10.10 -0.66 -21.67
C ILE A 81 -10.47 0.77 -21.27
N ASP A 82 -11.43 0.97 -20.35
CA ASP A 82 -11.97 2.28 -20.02
C ASP A 82 -10.91 3.21 -19.43
N ILE A 83 -9.90 2.65 -18.75
CA ILE A 83 -8.73 3.40 -18.30
C ILE A 83 -7.97 4.10 -19.44
N PHE A 84 -8.13 3.66 -20.69
CA PHE A 84 -7.52 4.23 -21.89
C PHE A 84 -8.45 5.11 -22.73
N THR A 85 -9.75 5.11 -22.45
CA THR A 85 -10.78 5.70 -23.33
C THR A 85 -11.82 6.56 -22.61
N SER A 86 -11.96 6.44 -21.29
CA SER A 86 -12.96 7.14 -20.48
C SER A 86 -12.30 8.09 -19.48
N ASP A 87 -12.54 9.39 -19.67
CA ASP A 87 -12.10 10.43 -18.74
C ASP A 87 -12.72 10.28 -17.35
N GLU A 88 -13.97 9.81 -17.26
CA GLU A 88 -14.65 9.56 -15.99
C GLU A 88 -13.98 8.41 -15.23
N TYR A 89 -13.67 7.32 -15.94
CA TYR A 89 -12.96 6.20 -15.35
C TYR A 89 -11.58 6.63 -14.85
N MET A 90 -10.83 7.39 -15.67
CA MET A 90 -9.52 7.93 -15.29
C MET A 90 -9.61 8.83 -14.05
N ARG A 91 -10.62 9.71 -13.96
CA ARG A 91 -10.85 10.53 -12.76
C ARG A 91 -11.08 9.68 -11.52
N ASN A 92 -11.95 8.66 -11.60
CA ASN A 92 -12.20 7.77 -10.46
C ASN A 92 -10.93 7.04 -9.99
N GLN A 93 -10.05 6.64 -10.91
CA GLN A 93 -8.77 6.01 -10.56
C GLN A 93 -7.79 7.01 -9.91
N ILE A 94 -7.77 8.26 -10.36
CA ILE A 94 -6.98 9.33 -9.73
C ILE A 94 -7.48 9.57 -8.30
N ASP A 95 -8.80 9.71 -8.11
CA ASP A 95 -9.41 9.96 -6.80
C ASP A 95 -9.11 8.81 -5.83
N MET A 96 -9.28 7.55 -6.28
CA MET A 96 -8.91 6.37 -5.49
C MET A 96 -7.44 6.39 -5.05
N PHE A 97 -6.53 6.79 -5.93
CA PHE A 97 -5.11 6.84 -5.59
C PHE A 97 -4.78 8.01 -4.64
N VAL A 98 -5.41 9.18 -4.84
CA VAL A 98 -5.30 10.31 -3.91
C VAL A 98 -5.79 9.90 -2.51
N GLU A 99 -6.94 9.23 -2.42
CA GLU A 99 -7.48 8.72 -1.16
C GLU A 99 -6.56 7.70 -0.50
N LEU A 100 -5.98 6.76 -1.26
CA LEU A 100 -5.03 5.77 -0.75
C LEU A 100 -3.83 6.46 -0.08
N ILE A 101 -3.24 7.46 -0.72
CA ILE A 101 -2.10 8.19 -0.14
C ILE A 101 -2.53 9.00 1.07
N ASN A 102 -3.63 9.75 0.98
CA ASN A 102 -4.10 10.59 2.09
C ASN A 102 -4.45 9.77 3.35
N ASN A 103 -5.10 8.62 3.17
CA ASN A 103 -5.57 7.81 4.29
C ASN A 103 -4.46 7.00 4.95
N TYR A 104 -3.41 6.62 4.19
CA TYR A 104 -2.41 5.65 4.65
C TYR A 104 -0.96 6.14 4.59
N LYS A 105 -0.71 7.44 4.37
CA LYS A 105 0.67 8.00 4.25
C LYS A 105 1.60 7.56 5.38
N GLU A 106 1.16 7.69 6.63
CA GLU A 106 1.96 7.28 7.80
C GLU A 106 2.19 5.77 7.84
N ASP A 107 1.19 4.97 7.46
CA ASP A 107 1.30 3.51 7.45
C ASP A 107 2.25 3.03 6.36
N PHE A 108 2.19 3.63 5.16
CA PHE A 108 3.18 3.38 4.12
C PHE A 108 4.58 3.79 4.55
N ASN A 109 4.72 4.92 5.26
CA ASN A 109 6.02 5.35 5.77
C ASN A 109 6.60 4.30 6.73
N LEU A 110 5.76 3.78 7.62
CA LEU A 110 6.14 2.72 8.54
C LEU A 110 6.56 1.43 7.81
N LEU A 111 5.73 1.01 6.85
CA LEU A 111 5.88 -0.24 6.13
C LEU A 111 7.11 -0.24 5.20
N ILE A 112 7.35 0.87 4.50
CA ILE A 112 8.43 1.00 3.51
C ILE A 112 9.77 1.33 4.17
N PHE A 113 9.78 2.20 5.19
CA PHE A 113 11.03 2.78 5.71
C PHE A 113 11.35 2.40 7.16
N LYS A 114 10.40 1.82 7.91
CA LYS A 114 10.55 1.61 9.36
C LYS A 114 10.29 0.17 9.81
N SER A 115 10.09 -0.76 8.88
CA SER A 115 9.77 -2.17 9.15
C SER A 115 10.98 -3.07 9.42
N SER A 116 12.22 -2.61 9.20
CA SER A 116 13.42 -3.45 9.37
C SER A 116 13.45 -4.22 10.72
N GLY A 117 13.65 -5.53 10.63
CA GLY A 117 13.65 -6.46 11.76
C GLY A 117 12.27 -6.95 12.21
N SER A 118 11.17 -6.53 11.57
CA SER A 118 9.83 -7.11 11.74
C SER A 118 9.56 -8.18 10.69
N SER A 119 8.45 -8.91 10.85
CA SER A 119 7.95 -9.84 9.83
C SER A 119 7.60 -9.16 8.50
N LEU A 120 7.41 -7.84 8.50
CA LEU A 120 7.09 -7.03 7.31
C LEU A 120 8.32 -6.36 6.69
N GLU A 121 9.55 -6.70 7.11
CA GLU A 121 10.76 -6.04 6.59
C GLU A 121 10.98 -6.25 5.09
N ASN A 122 10.47 -7.34 4.53
CA ASN A 122 10.56 -7.66 3.11
C ASN A 122 9.31 -7.24 2.31
N PHE A 123 8.36 -6.54 2.94
CA PHE A 123 7.08 -6.16 2.34
C PHE A 123 7.26 -5.53 0.95
N ARG A 124 8.24 -4.65 0.77
CA ARG A 124 8.48 -3.98 -0.51
C ARG A 124 8.71 -4.99 -1.65
N ASN A 125 9.56 -5.99 -1.42
CA ASN A 125 9.91 -6.99 -2.43
C ASN A 125 8.72 -7.92 -2.66
N GLU A 126 8.08 -8.39 -1.59
CA GLU A 126 6.91 -9.28 -1.67
C GLU A 126 5.75 -8.62 -2.42
N PHE A 127 5.49 -7.33 -2.17
CA PHE A 127 4.48 -6.57 -2.88
C PHE A 127 4.83 -6.42 -4.36
N ILE A 128 6.08 -6.11 -4.70
CA ILE A 128 6.53 -5.99 -6.10
C ILE A 128 6.32 -7.32 -6.84
N ASP A 129 6.66 -8.44 -6.22
CA ASP A 129 6.49 -9.77 -6.81
C ASP A 129 5.00 -10.10 -7.01
N LYS A 130 4.17 -9.88 -5.99
CA LYS A 130 2.70 -10.08 -6.08
C LYS A 130 2.08 -9.18 -7.14
N HIS A 131 2.43 -7.89 -7.18
CA HIS A 131 1.94 -6.94 -8.18
C HIS A 131 2.37 -7.32 -9.60
N THR A 132 3.60 -7.83 -9.76
CA THR A 132 4.09 -8.35 -11.05
C THR A 132 3.24 -9.52 -11.52
N GLN A 133 2.92 -10.45 -10.62
CA GLN A 133 2.07 -11.59 -10.95
C GLN A 133 0.65 -11.16 -11.34
N THR A 134 0.05 -10.24 -10.58
CA THR A 134 -1.26 -9.65 -10.91
C THR A 134 -1.24 -8.94 -12.27
N GLY A 135 -0.17 -8.21 -12.59
CA GLY A 135 -0.02 -7.52 -13.88
C GLY A 135 0.16 -8.47 -15.07
N ILE A 136 0.89 -9.57 -14.90
CA ILE A 136 1.00 -10.62 -15.92
C ILE A 136 -0.37 -11.24 -16.20
N GLU A 137 -1.11 -11.58 -15.13
CA GLU A 137 -2.45 -12.11 -15.24
C GLU A 137 -3.41 -11.12 -15.89
N TYR A 138 -3.35 -9.83 -15.51
CA TYR A 138 -4.15 -8.77 -16.11
C TYR A 138 -3.97 -8.70 -17.63
N ILE A 139 -2.73 -8.70 -18.12
CA ILE A 139 -2.44 -8.64 -19.57
C ILE A 139 -3.00 -9.88 -20.29
N ALA A 140 -2.88 -11.06 -19.69
CA ALA A 140 -3.45 -12.29 -20.25
C ALA A 140 -4.99 -12.23 -20.33
N LEU A 141 -5.65 -11.79 -19.26
CA LEU A 141 -7.10 -11.63 -19.21
C LEU A 141 -7.60 -10.56 -20.18
N MET A 142 -6.91 -9.42 -20.28
CA MET A 142 -7.23 -8.37 -21.24
C MET A 142 -7.09 -8.87 -22.67
N LYS A 143 -6.06 -9.67 -22.98
CA LYS A 143 -5.89 -10.28 -24.30
C LYS A 143 -6.99 -11.29 -24.63
N GLN A 144 -7.48 -12.03 -23.62
CA GLN A 144 -8.63 -12.92 -23.79
C GLN A 144 -9.93 -12.15 -24.06
N LYS A 145 -10.15 -11.03 -23.35
CA LYS A 145 -11.36 -10.21 -23.48
C LYS A 145 -11.36 -9.35 -24.75
N TYR A 146 -10.19 -8.84 -25.16
CA TYR A 146 -9.98 -7.98 -26.31
C TYR A 146 -8.89 -8.58 -27.23
N PRO A 147 -9.22 -9.55 -28.09
CA PRO A 147 -8.24 -10.30 -28.89
C PRO A 147 -7.35 -9.45 -29.82
N GLU A 148 -7.75 -8.21 -30.12
CA GLU A 148 -7.04 -7.25 -30.95
C GLU A 148 -5.85 -6.55 -30.26
N ILE A 149 -5.83 -6.50 -28.93
CA ILE A 149 -4.76 -5.83 -28.19
C ILE A 149 -3.46 -6.63 -28.25
N ASN A 150 -2.32 -5.98 -28.09
CA ASN A 150 -1.06 -6.66 -27.86
C ASN A 150 -0.95 -7.12 -26.40
N GLY A 151 -0.77 -8.43 -26.20
CA GLY A 151 -0.48 -9.03 -24.89
C GLY A 151 0.96 -9.51 -24.74
N ASP A 152 1.79 -9.36 -25.77
CA ASP A 152 3.21 -9.73 -25.72
C ASP A 152 4.00 -8.59 -25.08
N VAL A 153 4.16 -8.69 -23.76
CA VAL A 153 4.92 -7.76 -22.92
C VAL A 153 5.87 -8.57 -22.06
N SER A 154 7.16 -8.20 -22.06
CA SER A 154 8.16 -8.95 -21.30
C SER A 154 7.90 -8.92 -19.80
N VAL A 155 8.09 -10.06 -19.13
CA VAL A 155 7.96 -10.18 -17.66
C VAL A 155 8.85 -9.18 -16.93
N PHE A 156 10.10 -8.99 -17.40
CA PHE A 156 11.02 -8.04 -16.79
C PHE A 156 10.52 -6.59 -16.87
N PHE A 157 9.86 -6.20 -17.97
CA PHE A 157 9.25 -4.87 -18.06
C PHE A 157 8.09 -4.72 -17.07
N ILE A 158 7.20 -5.71 -16.96
CA ILE A 158 6.10 -5.68 -15.98
C ILE A 158 6.64 -5.57 -14.56
N HIS A 159 7.66 -6.36 -14.21
CA HIS A 159 8.33 -6.29 -12.91
C HIS A 159 8.96 -4.91 -12.65
N THR A 160 9.61 -4.33 -13.67
CA THR A 160 10.19 -2.98 -13.58
C THR A 160 9.10 -1.94 -13.32
N MET A 161 7.94 -2.05 -13.98
CA MET A 161 6.80 -1.16 -13.73
C MET A 161 6.23 -1.33 -12.32
N SER A 162 6.14 -2.56 -11.79
CA SER A 162 5.75 -2.82 -10.39
C SER A 162 6.71 -2.16 -9.40
N SER A 163 8.02 -2.28 -9.65
CA SER A 163 9.06 -1.65 -8.81
C SER A 163 9.01 -0.12 -8.89
N TRP A 164 8.73 0.42 -10.08
CA TRP A 164 8.56 1.86 -10.26
C TRP A 164 7.31 2.38 -9.54
N TRP A 165 6.17 1.68 -9.64
CA TRP A 165 4.97 2.01 -8.87
C TRP A 165 5.27 2.10 -7.37
N MET A 166 5.98 1.12 -6.81
CA MET A 166 6.39 1.14 -5.41
C MET A 166 7.32 2.32 -5.07
N SER A 167 8.17 2.71 -6.02
CA SER A 167 9.03 3.89 -5.86
C SER A 167 8.23 5.20 -5.88
N ILE A 168 7.16 5.29 -6.67
CA ILE A 168 6.25 6.45 -6.68
C ILE A 168 5.53 6.58 -5.33
N ILE A 169 5.01 5.48 -4.77
CA ILE A 169 4.42 5.49 -3.41
C ILE A 169 5.45 6.00 -2.39
N ALA A 170 6.68 5.48 -2.45
CA ALA A 170 7.75 5.87 -1.55
C ALA A 170 8.03 7.39 -1.63
N GLU A 171 8.15 7.96 -2.82
CA GLU A 171 8.35 9.41 -3.03
C GLU A 171 7.16 10.24 -2.47
N LEU A 172 5.93 9.85 -2.81
CA LEU A 172 4.72 10.54 -2.34
C LEU A 172 4.58 10.55 -0.81
N VAL A 173 5.06 9.49 -0.16
CA VAL A 173 5.01 9.34 1.29
C VAL A 173 6.12 10.13 1.99
N MET A 174 7.32 10.21 1.38
CA MET A 174 8.45 10.97 1.93
C MET A 174 8.27 12.48 1.85
N HIS A 175 7.48 12.96 0.89
CA HIS A 175 7.29 14.39 0.63
C HIS A 175 5.97 14.91 1.17
N ASP A 176 5.99 16.11 1.74
CA ASP A 176 4.78 16.78 2.20
C ASP A 176 4.20 17.66 1.10
N LEU A 177 3.40 17.03 0.23
CA LEU A 177 2.68 17.71 -0.84
C LEU A 177 1.37 18.28 -0.31
N SER A 178 1.00 19.48 -0.78
CA SER A 178 -0.37 19.96 -0.58
C SER A 178 -1.37 19.06 -1.32
N PRO A 179 -2.64 19.02 -0.92
CA PRO A 179 -3.66 18.23 -1.62
C PRO A 179 -3.69 18.50 -3.14
N GLU A 180 -3.56 19.76 -3.55
CA GLU A 180 -3.55 20.16 -4.95
C GLU A 180 -2.30 19.67 -5.70
N ALA A 181 -1.14 19.68 -5.02
CA ALA A 181 0.10 19.18 -5.59
C ALA A 181 0.10 17.65 -5.74
N LEU A 182 -0.47 16.93 -4.76
CA LEU A 182 -0.65 15.48 -4.81
C LEU A 182 -1.59 15.08 -5.96
N GLU A 183 -2.77 15.70 -6.05
CA GLU A 183 -3.73 15.40 -7.12
C GLU A 183 -3.13 15.68 -8.50
N LYS A 184 -2.45 16.83 -8.66
CA LYS A 184 -1.78 17.17 -9.90
C LYS A 184 -0.73 16.14 -10.30
N PHE A 185 0.13 15.74 -9.35
CA PHE A 185 1.16 14.74 -9.62
C PHE A 185 0.56 13.39 -10.02
N ILE A 186 -0.46 12.91 -9.29
CA ILE A 186 -1.12 11.63 -9.59
C ILE A 186 -1.76 11.67 -10.98
N ARG A 187 -2.39 12.79 -11.34
CA ARG A 187 -2.94 13.00 -12.69
C ARG A 187 -1.85 12.89 -13.76
N GLU A 188 -0.75 13.62 -13.62
CA GLU A 188 0.38 13.60 -14.57
C GLU A 188 0.99 12.19 -14.67
N TYR A 189 1.15 11.49 -13.54
CA TYR A 189 1.64 10.12 -13.49
C TYR A 189 0.71 9.13 -14.22
N MET A 190 -0.60 9.22 -13.97
CA MET A 190 -1.60 8.36 -14.59
C MET A 190 -1.70 8.63 -16.10
N GLU A 191 -1.70 9.88 -16.53
CA GLU A 191 -1.69 10.26 -17.95
C GLU A 191 -0.45 9.72 -18.67
N PHE A 192 0.74 9.91 -18.07
CA PHE A 192 1.99 9.39 -18.62
C PHE A 192 1.98 7.86 -18.72
N GLY A 193 1.60 7.18 -17.64
CA GLY A 193 1.58 5.72 -17.57
C GLY A 193 0.57 5.10 -18.53
N THR A 194 -0.67 5.59 -18.54
CA THR A 194 -1.75 5.07 -19.39
C THR A 194 -1.48 5.32 -20.87
N ALA A 195 -0.89 6.45 -21.26
CA ALA A 195 -0.50 6.70 -22.64
C ALA A 195 0.56 5.70 -23.13
N GLY A 196 1.55 5.39 -22.29
CA GLY A 196 2.57 4.36 -22.58
C GLY A 196 1.96 2.97 -22.73
N TRP A 197 1.12 2.56 -21.78
CA TRP A 197 0.43 1.26 -21.83
C TRP A 197 -0.53 1.15 -23.01
N LYS A 198 -1.29 2.20 -23.32
CA LYS A 198 -2.16 2.27 -24.51
C LYS A 198 -1.36 1.98 -25.78
N LYS A 199 -0.17 2.56 -25.90
CA LYS A 199 0.74 2.34 -27.04
C LYS A 199 1.29 0.91 -27.08
N ILE A 200 1.78 0.37 -25.96
CA ILE A 200 2.35 -0.98 -25.87
C ILE A 200 1.28 -2.04 -26.17
N MET A 201 0.08 -1.88 -25.59
CA MET A 201 -1.05 -2.78 -25.76
C MET A 201 -1.82 -2.54 -27.06
N ARG A 202 -1.50 -1.49 -27.83
CA ARG A 202 -2.15 -1.17 -29.11
C ARG A 202 -3.68 -1.02 -28.98
N VAL A 203 -4.15 -0.51 -27.84
CA VAL A 203 -5.56 -0.19 -27.62
C VAL A 203 -5.92 0.99 -28.53
N ARG A 204 -6.99 0.83 -29.32
CA ARG A 204 -7.43 1.83 -30.30
C ARG A 204 -8.25 2.93 -29.64
#